data_AF-Q7JFU2-F1
#
_entry.id   AF-Q7JFU2-F1
#
_cell.length_a   1.000
_cell.length_b   1.000
_cell.length_c   1.000
_cell.angle_alpha   90.00
_cell.angle_beta   90.00
_cell.angle_gamma   90.00
#
_symmetry.space_group_name_H-M   'P 1'
#
loop_
_entity.id
_entity.type
_entity.pdbx_description
1 polymer ?
#
loop_
_entity_poly.entity_id
_entity_poly.type
_entity_poly.pdbx_seq_one_letter_code
_entity_poly.pdbx_strand_id
1 'polypeptide(L)' 'LNKAVILQGSNDVELVAEGNSRFTYTVLVDGCTKKTNEWGKTIIEYKTNKPSRLPFLDIAPLDIGGADQ' A
#
# COMPACT_ATOMS: atom_id res chain seq x y z
N LEU A 1 -5.38 9.77 -5.37
CA LEU A 1 -4.91 8.70 -4.46
C LEU A 1 -5.99 7.68 -4.10
N ASN A 2 -7.24 7.84 -4.57
CA ASN A 2 -8.39 6.95 -4.29
C ASN A 2 -8.25 5.47 -4.73
N LYS A 3 -7.13 5.06 -5.32
CA LYS A 3 -6.85 3.69 -5.78
C LYS A 3 -5.57 3.09 -5.19
N ALA A 4 -5.09 3.65 -4.08
CA ALA A 4 -3.91 3.12 -3.41
C ALA A 4 -4.19 1.75 -2.78
N VAL A 5 -3.15 0.95 -2.63
CA VAL A 5 -3.21 -0.35 -1.93
C VAL A 5 -3.50 -0.16 -0.44
N ILE A 6 -4.07 -1.16 0.21
CA ILE A 6 -4.16 -1.24 1.66
C ILE A 6 -3.23 -2.36 2.12
N LEU A 7 -2.49 -2.13 3.21
CA LEU A 7 -1.62 -3.14 3.82
C LEU A 7 -2.18 -3.54 5.18
N GLN A 8 -2.28 -4.84 5.46
CA GLN A 8 -2.72 -5.33 6.76
C GLN A 8 -1.52 -5.64 7.66
N GLY A 9 -1.47 -5.00 8.82
CA GLY A 9 -0.50 -5.30 9.88
C GLY A 9 -0.84 -6.56 10.67
N SER A 10 0.11 -7.02 11.49
CA SER A 10 -0.02 -8.24 12.30
C SER A 10 -1.02 -8.19 13.46
N ASN A 11 -1.58 -7.00 13.73
CA ASN A 11 -2.61 -6.78 14.74
C ASN A 11 -3.92 -6.25 14.13
N ASP A 12 -4.23 -6.68 12.91
CA ASP A 12 -5.47 -6.36 12.18
C ASP A 12 -5.69 -4.87 11.90
N VAL A 13 -4.64 -4.05 12.03
CA VAL A 13 -4.70 -2.64 11.61
C VAL A 13 -4.45 -2.53 10.12
N GLU A 14 -5.28 -1.75 9.46
CA GLU A 14 -5.05 -1.34 8.09
C GLU A 14 -4.10 -0.14 8.04
N LEU A 15 -3.16 -0.20 7.10
CA LEU A 15 -2.25 0.87 6.77
C LEU A 15 -2.59 1.38 5.38
N VAL A 16 -2.84 2.68 5.29
CA VAL A 16 -3.50 3.33 4.14
C VAL A 16 -2.64 4.46 3.57
N ALA A 17 -2.96 4.93 2.35
CA ALA A 17 -2.24 6.06 1.76
C ALA A 17 -2.61 7.42 2.40
N GLU A 18 -3.85 7.58 2.85
CA GLU A 18 -4.39 8.83 3.39
C GLU A 18 -5.25 8.55 4.63
N GLY A 19 -5.23 9.48 5.60
CA GLY A 19 -6.00 9.37 6.83
C GLY A 19 -5.18 9.72 8.07
N ASN A 20 -5.39 8.99 9.16
CA ASN A 20 -4.66 9.21 10.40
C ASN A 20 -3.18 8.88 10.21
N SER A 21 -2.30 9.87 10.43
CA SER A 21 -0.86 9.75 10.18
C SER A 21 -0.16 8.59 10.91
N ARG A 22 -0.75 8.08 12.00
CA ARG A 22 -0.23 6.90 12.70
C ARG A 22 -0.40 5.60 11.91
N PHE A 23 -1.28 5.57 10.92
CA PHE A 23 -1.62 4.41 10.09
C PHE A 23 -1.40 4.68 8.60
N THR A 24 -0.80 5.82 8.25
CA THR A 24 -0.43 6.09 6.87
C THR A 24 0.99 5.60 6.59
N TYR A 25 1.18 4.88 5.48
CA TYR A 25 2.51 4.55 4.98
C TYR A 25 3.07 5.67 4.10
N THR A 26 4.37 5.62 3.82
CA THR A 26 5.04 6.51 2.87
C THR A 26 5.39 5.76 1.59
N VAL A 27 5.46 6.48 0.47
CA VAL A 27 5.87 5.92 -0.82
C VAL A 27 7.27 6.44 -1.14
N LEU A 28 8.21 5.52 -1.32
CA LEU A 28 9.61 5.84 -1.64
C LEU A 28 9.84 5.96 -3.17
N VAL A 29 9.13 5.14 -3.95
CA VAL A 29 9.16 5.14 -5.43
C VAL A 29 7.75 4.86 -5.93
N ASP A 30 7.28 5.59 -6.94
CA ASP A 30 5.98 5.34 -7.58
C ASP A 30 6.07 5.32 -9.10
N GLY A 31 6.11 4.12 -9.68
CA GLY A 31 6.08 3.88 -11.12
C GLY A 31 4.71 3.41 -11.65
N CYS A 32 3.69 3.28 -10.79
CA CYS A 32 2.39 2.69 -11.14
C CYS A 32 1.28 3.73 -11.29
N THR A 33 1.63 5.00 -11.51
CA THR A 33 0.68 6.13 -11.58
C THR A 33 -0.24 6.10 -12.80
N LYS A 34 0.15 5.37 -13.87
CA LYS A 34 -0.59 5.27 -15.13
C LYS A 34 -0.43 3.86 -15.72
N LYS A 35 -1.43 3.42 -16.47
CA LYS A 35 -1.37 2.18 -17.26
C LYS A 35 -0.59 2.41 -18.55
N THR A 36 0.59 1.80 -18.66
CA THR A 36 1.46 1.87 -19.86
C THR A 36 1.59 0.53 -20.60
N ASN A 37 0.99 -0.55 -20.08
CA ASN A 37 1.20 -1.93 -20.53
C ASN A 37 2.65 -2.43 -20.42
N GLU A 38 3.44 -1.78 -19.55
CA GLU A 38 4.79 -2.18 -19.19
C GLU A 38 4.87 -2.42 -17.67
N TRP A 39 5.84 -3.22 -17.23
CA TRP A 39 6.04 -3.48 -15.80
C TRP A 39 6.60 -2.25 -15.09
N GLY A 40 5.84 -1.72 -14.14
CA GLY A 40 6.26 -0.72 -13.17
C GLY A 40 6.40 -1.30 -11.77
N LYS A 41 6.81 -0.46 -10.81
CA LYS A 41 6.78 -0.82 -9.39
C LYS A 41 6.53 0.41 -8.52
N THR A 42 5.94 0.18 -7.35
CA THR A 42 5.81 1.16 -6.27
C THR A 42 6.45 0.58 -5.02
N ILE A 43 7.31 1.35 -4.34
CA ILE A 43 7.99 0.94 -3.10
C ILE A 43 7.35 1.68 -1.94
N ILE A 44 6.77 0.95 -1.00
CA ILE A 44 6.05 1.48 0.16
C ILE A 44 6.85 1.18 1.43
N GLU A 45 6.87 2.13 2.36
CA GLU A 45 7.51 2.02 3.67
C GLU A 45 6.53 2.38 4.77
N TYR A 46 6.52 1.60 5.86
CA TYR A 46 5.82 1.95 7.09
C TYR A 46 6.77 1.86 8.28
N LYS A 47 6.98 2.98 8.96
CA LYS A 47 7.81 3.08 10.17
C LYS A 47 6.93 3.35 11.38
N THR A 48 7.16 2.62 12.47
CA THR A 48 6.37 2.79 13.70
C THR A 48 7.16 2.42 14.94
N ASN A 49 6.86 3.09 16.05
CA ASN A 49 7.33 2.73 17.39
C ASN A 49 6.40 1.72 18.09
N LYS A 50 5.41 1.16 17.38
CA LYS A 50 4.49 0.12 17.86
C LYS A 50 4.76 -1.18 17.07
N PRO A 51 5.70 -2.04 17.52
CA PRO A 51 6.10 -3.24 16.79
C PRO A 51 4.96 -4.22 16.52
N SER A 52 3.91 -4.20 17.36
CA SER A 52 2.72 -5.04 17.18
C SER A 52 1.95 -4.80 15.88
N ARG A 53 2.28 -3.75 15.10
CA ARG A 53 1.67 -3.48 13.78
C ARG A 53 2.38 -4.18 12.62
N LEU A 54 3.53 -4.78 12.90
CA LEU A 54 4.38 -5.44 11.91
C LEU A 54 4.61 -6.91 12.31
N PRO A 55 4.93 -7.80 11.36
CA PRO A 55 5.11 -7.55 9.92
C PRO A 55 3.79 -7.29 9.19
N PHE A 56 3.87 -6.96 7.89
CA PHE A 56 2.69 -7.02 7.02
C PHE A 56 2.26 -8.47 6.83
N LEU A 57 0.96 -8.74 6.93
CA LEU A 57 0.39 -10.07 6.73
C LEU A 57 -0.38 -10.19 5.42
N ASP A 58 -0.97 -9.09 4.94
CA ASP A 58 -1.77 -9.10 3.71
C ASP A 58 -1.70 -7.75 2.97
N ILE A 59 -2.16 -7.76 1.71
CA ILE A 59 -2.24 -6.61 0.81
C ILE A 59 -3.53 -6.65 -0.02
N ALA A 60 -4.20 -5.51 -0.12
CA ALA A 60 -5.40 -5.33 -0.95
C ALA A 60 -5.16 -4.25 -2.02
N PRO A 61 -4.90 -4.65 -3.29
CA PRO A 61 -4.90 -3.74 -4.43
C PRO A 61 -6.32 -3.32 -4.83
N LEU A 62 -6.50 -2.06 -5.25
CA LEU A 62 -7.83 -1.57 -5.69
C LEU A 62 -8.01 -1.55 -7.21
N ASP A 63 -6.97 -1.21 -7.98
CA ASP A 63 -7.05 -1.10 -9.44
C ASP A 63 -6.74 -2.43 -10.15
N ILE A 64 -7.52 -3.47 -9.84
CA ILE A 64 -7.37 -4.83 -10.37
C ILE A 64 -8.71 -5.41 -10.84
N GLY A 65 -8.66 -6.51 -11.61
CA GLY A 65 -9.82 -7.28 -12.05
C GLY A 65 -10.17 -7.17 -13.54
N GLY A 66 -9.53 -6.25 -14.26
CA GLY A 66 -9.56 -6.22 -15.73
C GLY A 66 -8.75 -7.36 -16.35
N ALA A 67 -9.06 -7.73 -17.60
CA ALA A 67 -8.36 -8.81 -18.31
C ALA A 67 -6.88 -8.50 -18.62
N ASP A 68 -6.52 -7.22 -18.57
CA ASP A 68 -5.20 -6.67 -18.88
C ASP A 68 -4.62 -5.90 -17.67
N GLN A 69 -4.88 -6.42 -16.47
CA GLN A 69 -4.37 -5.93 -15.18
C GLN A 69 -3.67 -7.06 -14.41
#